data_AF-A0AA88NK12-F1
#
_entry.id   AF-A0AA88NK12-F1
#
_cell.length_a   1.000
_cell.length_b   1.000
_cell.length_c   1.000
_cell.angle_alpha   90.00
_cell.angle_beta   90.00
_cell.angle_gamma   90.00
#
_symmetry.space_group_name_H-M   'P 1'
#
loop_
_entity.id
_entity.type
_entity.pdbx_description
1 polymer ?
#
loop_
_entity_poly.entity_id
_entity_poly.type
_entity_poly.pdbx_seq_one_letter_code
_entity_poly.pdbx_strand_id
1 'polypeptide(L)'
;MSSFGRVLGVLWKGSQLFRRNPRSITARKASGGPHIEPQYRQYPQLTQKQKFESEFISGVMWFWILWHCWHDPDAVLGHFPWPDASQWTDEELGIPPDDEE
;
A
#
# COMPACT_ATOMS: atom_id res chain seq x y z
N MET A 1 34.14 45.46 -25.11
CA MET A 1 32.97 45.25 -24.22
C MET A 1 31.71 45.20 -25.09
N SER A 2 30.86 44.20 -24.86
CA SER A 2 29.40 44.24 -25.08
C SER A 2 28.83 44.07 -26.51
N SER A 3 28.74 42.83 -27.01
CA SER A 3 27.82 42.48 -28.11
C SER A 3 27.28 41.04 -28.07
N PHE A 4 26.92 40.54 -26.88
CA PHE A 4 26.29 39.21 -26.72
C PHE A 4 24.98 39.23 -25.91
N GLY A 5 24.37 40.41 -25.72
CA GLY A 5 23.23 40.60 -24.80
C GLY A 5 21.85 40.73 -25.44
N ARG A 6 21.66 40.49 -26.74
CA ARG A 6 20.38 40.81 -27.44
C ARG A 6 19.68 39.67 -28.16
N VAL A 7 20.22 38.45 -28.17
CA VAL A 7 19.58 37.30 -28.85
C VAL A 7 18.71 36.47 -27.90
N LEU A 8 18.95 36.53 -26.58
CA LEU A 8 18.19 35.76 -25.58
C LEU A 8 16.79 36.33 -25.27
N GLY A 9 16.48 37.58 -25.64
CA GLY A 9 15.20 38.22 -25.32
C GLY A 9 14.03 37.83 -26.23
N VAL A 10 14.31 37.39 -27.46
CA VAL A 10 13.26 37.05 -28.45
C VAL A 10 12.79 35.60 -28.31
N LEU A 11 13.62 34.71 -27.77
CA LEU A 11 13.26 33.32 -27.50
C LEU A 11 12.23 33.17 -26.38
N TRP A 12 12.19 34.09 -25.41
CA TRP A 12 11.30 33.93 -24.26
C TRP A 12 9.88 34.44 -24.50
N LYS A 13 9.70 35.53 -25.28
CA LYS A 13 8.36 36.05 -25.60
C LYS A 13 7.57 35.17 -26.58
N GLY A 14 8.24 34.30 -27.36
CA GLY A 14 7.57 33.33 -28.25
C GLY A 14 6.92 32.15 -27.52
N SER A 15 7.37 31.82 -26.30
CA SER A 15 6.88 30.67 -25.54
C SER A 15 5.44 30.82 -25.01
N GLN A 16 4.93 32.06 -24.94
CA GLN A 16 3.62 32.32 -24.33
C GLN A 16 2.44 31.98 -25.27
N LEU A 17 2.68 31.91 -26.59
CA LEU A 17 1.67 31.45 -27.54
C LEU A 17 1.59 29.92 -27.64
N PHE A 18 2.62 29.20 -27.19
CA PHE A 18 2.59 27.74 -27.09
C PHE A 18 1.85 27.23 -25.83
N ARG A 19 1.57 28.11 -24.85
CA ARG A 19 0.80 27.76 -23.64
C ARG A 19 -0.72 27.77 -23.82
N ARG A 20 -1.24 28.22 -24.95
CA ARG A 20 -2.67 28.07 -25.28
C ARG A 20 -2.89 26.73 -25.98
N ASN A 21 -2.89 25.66 -25.19
CA ASN A 21 -3.52 24.41 -25.60
C ASN A 21 -4.93 24.75 -26.12
N PRO A 22 -5.32 24.32 -27.33
CA PRO A 22 -6.74 24.30 -27.66
C PRO A 22 -7.38 23.43 -26.59
N ARG A 23 -8.17 24.04 -25.71
CA ARG A 23 -9.06 23.29 -24.82
C ARG A 23 -9.89 22.45 -25.77
N SER A 24 -9.52 21.17 -25.92
CA SER A 24 -10.38 20.25 -26.64
C SER A 24 -11.70 20.35 -25.91
N ILE A 25 -12.73 20.76 -26.64
CA ILE A 25 -14.09 20.68 -26.15
C ILE A 25 -14.30 19.18 -26.02
N THR A 26 -13.98 18.65 -24.85
CA THR A 26 -14.37 17.30 -24.45
C THR A 26 -15.88 17.42 -24.33
N ALA A 27 -16.56 17.17 -25.46
CA ALA A 27 -17.99 16.93 -25.47
C ALA A 27 -18.20 15.82 -24.45
N ARG A 28 -18.67 16.20 -23.26
CA ARG A 28 -19.03 15.25 -22.22
C ARG A 28 -20.19 14.45 -22.81
N LYS A 29 -19.89 13.27 -23.38
CA LYS A 29 -20.91 12.28 -23.74
C LYS A 29 -21.58 11.86 -22.44
N ALA A 30 -22.64 12.56 -22.08
CA ALA A 30 -23.28 12.49 -20.78
C ALA A 30 -24.32 11.35 -20.66
N SER A 31 -24.34 10.38 -21.57
CA SER A 31 -25.38 9.34 -21.57
C SER A 31 -24.93 7.95 -22.03
N GLY A 32 -23.63 7.69 -22.17
CA GLY A 32 -23.15 6.40 -22.67
C GLY A 32 -21.67 6.17 -22.37
N GLY A 33 -21.30 6.24 -21.08
CA GLY A 33 -19.96 5.84 -20.64
C GLY A 33 -19.73 4.33 -20.83
N PRO A 34 -18.48 3.83 -20.73
CA PRO A 34 -18.17 2.41 -20.76
C PRO A 34 -18.66 1.73 -19.48
N HIS A 35 -19.98 1.57 -19.37
CA HIS A 35 -20.64 0.91 -18.27
C HIS A 35 -20.72 -0.59 -18.58
N ILE A 36 -20.51 -1.43 -17.57
CA ILE A 36 -20.66 -2.87 -17.68
C ILE A 36 -22.13 -3.14 -17.99
N GLU A 37 -22.42 -3.72 -19.16
CA GLU A 37 -23.80 -4.00 -19.56
C GLU A 37 -24.44 -5.03 -18.60
N PRO A 38 -25.70 -4.82 -18.20
CA PRO A 38 -26.41 -5.81 -17.39
C PRO A 38 -26.62 -7.09 -18.21
N GLN A 39 -26.05 -8.20 -17.73
CA GLN A 39 -26.19 -9.52 -18.35
C GLN A 39 -27.12 -10.40 -17.51
N TYR A 40 -27.98 -11.18 -18.16
CA TYR A 40 -28.94 -12.06 -17.49
C TYR A 40 -28.51 -13.52 -17.59
N ARG A 41 -28.47 -14.22 -16.44
CA ARG A 41 -28.07 -15.65 -16.28
C ARG A 41 -26.66 -15.99 -16.82
N GLN A 42 -25.82 -14.99 -17.03
CA GLN A 42 -24.44 -15.13 -17.51
C GLN A 42 -23.47 -14.47 -16.53
N TYR A 43 -22.21 -14.87 -16.57
CA TYR A 43 -21.17 -14.22 -15.79
C TYR A 43 -20.98 -12.76 -16.24
N PRO A 44 -20.84 -11.82 -15.29
CA PRO A 44 -20.71 -10.40 -15.61
C PRO A 44 -19.39 -10.10 -16.32
N GLN A 45 -19.39 -9.08 -17.17
CA GLN A 45 -18.15 -8.60 -17.80
C GLN A 45 -17.27 -7.93 -16.75
N LEU A 46 -16.09 -8.49 -16.54
CA LEU A 46 -15.06 -7.90 -15.68
C LEU A 46 -14.05 -7.16 -16.54
N THR A 47 -13.72 -5.94 -16.14
CA THR A 47 -12.64 -5.19 -16.81
C THR A 47 -11.29 -5.80 -16.40
N GLN A 48 -10.33 -5.82 -17.33
CA GLN A 48 -8.99 -6.37 -17.05
C GLN A 48 -8.26 -5.61 -15.95
N LYS A 49 -8.54 -4.30 -15.83
CA LYS A 49 -7.98 -3.44 -14.77
C LYS A 49 -8.47 -3.88 -13.39
N GLN A 50 -9.77 -4.15 -13.23
CA GLN A 50 -10.32 -4.61 -11.95
C GLN A 50 -9.73 -5.95 -11.52
N LYS A 51 -9.56 -6.89 -12.46
CA LYS A 51 -8.93 -8.19 -12.15
C LYS A 51 -7.49 -7.98 -11.67
N PHE A 52 -6.70 -7.22 -12.43
CA PHE A 52 -5.32 -6.92 -12.08
C PHE A 52 -5.20 -6.21 -10.73
N GLU A 53 -6.03 -5.20 -10.47
CA GLU A 53 -6.05 -4.49 -9.18
C GLU A 53 -6.42 -5.42 -8.02
N SER A 54 -7.37 -6.33 -8.22
CA SER A 54 -7.75 -7.31 -7.19
C SER A 54 -6.63 -8.30 -6.87
N GLU A 55 -5.94 -8.80 -7.90
CA GLU A 55 -4.79 -9.69 -7.75
C GLU A 55 -3.60 -8.97 -7.12
N PHE A 56 -3.37 -7.71 -7.51
CA PHE A 56 -2.31 -6.88 -6.95
C PHE A 56 -2.53 -6.61 -5.46
N ILE A 57 -3.74 -6.21 -5.06
CA ILE A 57 -4.06 -5.96 -3.65
C ILE A 57 -3.97 -7.27 -2.84
N SER A 58 -4.47 -8.39 -3.39
CA SER A 58 -4.33 -9.70 -2.74
C SER A 58 -2.86 -10.10 -2.58
N GLY A 59 -2.03 -9.86 -3.60
CA GLY A 59 -0.59 -10.10 -3.55
C GLY A 59 0.12 -9.21 -2.53
N VAL A 60 -0.20 -7.92 -2.47
CA VAL A 60 0.35 -6.98 -1.48
C VAL A 60 -0.05 -7.38 -0.06
N MET A 61 -1.29 -7.80 0.16
CA MET A 61 -1.75 -8.28 1.46
C MET A 61 -0.94 -9.50 1.93
N TRP A 62 -0.79 -10.52 1.09
CA TRP A 62 -0.01 -11.71 1.44
C TRP A 62 1.48 -11.43 1.57
N PHE A 63 2.04 -10.59 0.68
CA PHE A 63 3.40 -10.12 0.79
C PHE A 63 3.63 -9.43 2.14
N TRP A 64 2.70 -8.57 2.57
CA TRP A 64 2.81 -7.88 3.85
C TRP A 64 2.77 -8.84 5.05
N ILE A 65 1.89 -9.84 5.03
CA ILE A 65 1.82 -10.86 6.10
C ILE A 65 3.13 -11.64 6.18
N LEU A 66 3.65 -12.12 5.06
CA LEU A 66 4.88 -12.91 5.03
C LEU A 66 6.11 -12.06 5.39
N TRP A 67 6.15 -10.82 4.89
CA TRP A 67 7.20 -9.86 5.22
C TRP A 67 7.22 -9.55 6.71
N HIS A 68 6.05 -9.28 7.31
CA HIS A 68 5.96 -8.97 8.73
C HIS A 68 6.22 -10.20 9.61
N CYS A 69 5.80 -11.39 9.20
CA CYS A 69 6.13 -12.64 9.88
C CYS A 69 7.65 -12.92 9.88
N TRP A 70 8.37 -12.50 8.82
CA TRP A 70 9.82 -12.63 8.77
C TRP A 70 10.56 -11.55 9.57
N HIS A 71 10.09 -10.30 9.52
CA HIS A 71 10.76 -9.17 10.19
C HIS A 71 10.44 -9.06 11.68
N ASP A 72 9.21 -9.36 12.10
CA ASP A 72 8.75 -9.26 13.49
C ASP A 72 8.07 -10.57 13.94
N PRO A 73 8.80 -11.71 13.96
CA PRO A 73 8.23 -13.00 14.39
C PRO A 73 7.78 -12.97 15.86
N ASP A 74 8.39 -12.10 16.68
CA ASP A 74 8.16 -12.01 18.11
C ASP A 74 6.72 -11.57 18.46
N ALA A 75 6.06 -10.80 17.58
CA ALA A 75 4.67 -10.41 17.78
C ALA A 75 3.69 -11.59 17.61
N VAL A 76 4.09 -12.62 16.85
CA VAL A 76 3.28 -13.82 16.59
C VAL A 76 3.65 -14.96 17.56
N LEU A 77 4.94 -15.15 17.82
CA LEU A 77 5.45 -16.25 18.64
C LEU A 77 5.57 -15.89 20.13
N GLY A 78 5.44 -14.61 20.47
CA GLY A 78 5.61 -14.08 21.81
C GLY A 78 7.02 -13.54 22.02
N HIS A 79 7.10 -12.33 22.58
CA HIS A 79 8.38 -11.66 22.84
C HIS A 79 9.17 -12.29 23.99
N PHE A 80 8.49 -12.98 24.91
CA PHE A 80 9.11 -13.57 26.11
C PHE A 80 8.75 -15.04 26.24
N PRO A 81 9.73 -15.89 26.62
CA PRO A 81 9.43 -17.28 26.93
C PRO A 81 8.52 -17.33 28.16
N TRP A 82 7.50 -18.19 28.10
CA TRP A 82 6.64 -18.40 29.25
C TRP A 82 7.41 -19.15 30.35
N PRO A 83 7.51 -18.60 31.58
CA PRO A 83 8.26 -19.25 32.64
C PRO A 83 7.56 -20.53 33.08
N ASP A 84 8.33 -21.59 33.31
CA ASP A 84 7.84 -22.83 33.90
C ASP A 84 7.77 -22.67 35.43
N ALA A 85 6.55 -22.64 35.96
CA ALA A 85 6.30 -22.43 37.39
C ALA A 85 6.86 -23.55 38.28
N SER A 86 7.14 -24.74 37.72
CA SER A 86 7.69 -25.88 38.46
C SER A 86 9.19 -25.78 38.73
N GLN A 87 9.89 -24.87 38.05
CA GLN A 87 11.32 -24.62 38.26
C GLN A 87 11.60 -23.59 39.35
N TRP A 88 10.57 -22.95 39.90
CA TRP A 88 10.72 -22.02 41.01
C TRP A 88 11.06 -22.80 42.28
N THR A 89 12.14 -22.40 42.95
CA THR A 89 12.56 -23.06 44.19
C THR A 89 11.63 -22.67 45.33
N ASP A 90 11.38 -23.60 46.24
CA ASP A 90 10.54 -23.36 47.42
C ASP A 90 11.08 -22.20 48.28
N GLU A 91 12.39 -21.94 48.24
CA GLU A 91 13.04 -20.78 48.86
C GLU A 91 12.61 -19.43 48.24
N GLU A 92 12.48 -19.35 46.91
CA GLU A 92 11.99 -18.15 46.22
C GLU A 92 10.48 -17.98 46.40
N LEU A 93 9.75 -19.09 46.52
CA LEU A 93 8.31 -19.11 46.72
C LEU A 93 7.92 -18.93 48.20
N GLY A 94 8.90 -18.93 49.11
CA GLY A 94 8.71 -18.77 50.54
C GLY A 94 7.94 -19.91 51.19
N ILE A 95 7.97 -21.10 50.58
CA ILE A 95 7.33 -22.30 51.13
C ILE A 95 8.29 -22.87 52.18
N PRO A 96 7.94 -22.83 53.48
CA PRO A 96 8.76 -23.45 54.50
C PRO A 96 8.84 -24.96 54.25
N PRO A 97 9.99 -25.61 54.49
CA PRO A 97 10.03 -27.07 54.50
C PRO A 97 9.06 -27.59 55.56
N ASP A 98 8.19 -28.52 55.18
CA ASP A 98 7.31 -29.21 56.12
C ASP A 98 8.17 -30.14 56.99
N ASP A 99 8.78 -29.58 58.02
CA ASP A 99 9.42 -30.33 59.10
C ASP A 99 8.30 -30.94 59.98
N GLU A 100 7.70 -32.05 59.52
CA GLU A 100 6.85 -32.93 60.35
C GLU A 100 7.65 -34.17 60.77
N GLU A 101 8.13 -34.17 62.02
CA GLU A 101 8.58 -35.37 62.77
C GLU A 101 7.41 -36.03 63.50
#